data_AF-A0A951DZ38-F1
#
_entry.id   AF-A0A951DZ38-F1
#
_cell.length_a   1.000
_cell.length_b   1.000
_cell.length_c   1.000
_cell.angle_alpha   90.00
_cell.angle_beta   90.00
_cell.angle_gamma   90.00
#
_symmetry.space_group_name_H-M   'P 1'
#
loop_
_entity.id
_entity.type
_entity.pdbx_description
1 polymer ?
#
loop_
_entity_poly.entity_id
_entity_poly.type
_entity_poly.pdbx_seq_one_letter_code
_entity_poly.pdbx_strand_id
1 'polypeptide(L)'
;MTIEGLGKKFQEARIARGLTLDEAARLTKIRPSRLAEIEADDFSQFPSLAYAKGFLLIYGKFLDVDVSPYLDVFETSREVTVDGYSYLQD
;
A
#
# COMPACT_ATOMS: atom_id res chain seq x y z
N MET A 1 17.47 -1.49 5.86
CA MET A 1 16.72 -2.66 5.37
C MET A 1 15.81 -2.16 4.27
N THR A 2 16.00 -2.63 3.04
CA THR A 2 15.18 -2.24 1.88
C THR A 2 13.85 -2.99 1.93
N ILE A 3 12.77 -2.36 1.49
CA ILE A 3 11.41 -2.95 1.41
C ILE A 3 11.34 -4.04 0.30
N GLU A 4 12.45 -4.28 -0.41
CA GLU A 4 12.60 -5.21 -1.51
C GLU A 4 11.87 -6.54 -1.27
N GLY A 5 10.87 -6.79 -2.11
CA GLY A 5 10.13 -8.05 -2.15
C GLY A 5 8.77 -8.00 -1.46
N LEU A 6 8.42 -6.93 -0.74
CA LEU A 6 7.06 -6.77 -0.22
C LEU A 6 6.04 -6.59 -1.36
N GLY A 7 6.36 -5.74 -2.34
CA GLY A 7 5.52 -5.53 -3.54
C GLY A 7 5.27 -6.82 -4.30
N LYS A 8 6.33 -7.63 -4.49
CA LYS A 8 6.20 -8.95 -5.12
C LYS A 8 5.28 -9.89 -4.33
N LYS A 9 5.37 -9.92 -3.00
CA LYS A 9 4.46 -10.71 -2.15
C LYS A 9 3.00 -10.29 -2.32
N PHE A 10 2.73 -8.99 -2.42
CA PHE A 10 1.39 -8.49 -2.69
C PHE A 10 0.87 -8.93 -4.05
N GLN A 11 1.70 -8.78 -5.09
CA GLN A 11 1.34 -9.20 -6.44
C GLN A 11 1.01 -10.69 -6.49
N GLU A 12 1.86 -11.54 -5.90
CA GLU A 12 1.65 -12.98 -5.83
C GLU A 12 0.37 -13.33 -5.08
N ALA A 13 0.11 -12.72 -3.92
CA ALA A 13 -1.11 -12.96 -3.14
C ALA A 13 -2.39 -12.51 -3.87
N ARG A 14 -2.33 -11.39 -4.61
CA ARG A 14 -3.46 -10.93 -5.45
C ARG A 14 -3.75 -11.93 -6.57
N ILE A 15 -2.71 -12.36 -7.30
CA ILE A 15 -2.84 -13.31 -8.41
C ILE A 15 -3.32 -14.67 -7.91
N ALA A 16 -2.83 -15.14 -6.76
CA ALA A 16 -3.27 -16.40 -6.15
C ALA A 16 -4.77 -16.41 -5.80
N ARG A 17 -5.36 -15.23 -5.55
CA ARG A 17 -6.80 -15.05 -5.33
C ARG A 17 -7.60 -14.85 -6.63
N GLY A 18 -6.95 -14.89 -7.79
CA GLY A 18 -7.58 -14.69 -9.09
C GLY A 18 -8.05 -13.26 -9.33
N LEU A 19 -7.51 -12.28 -8.60
CA LEU A 19 -7.94 -10.89 -8.68
C LEU A 19 -7.10 -10.10 -9.69
N THR A 20 -7.77 -9.34 -10.53
CA THR A 20 -7.14 -8.25 -11.29
C THR A 20 -6.80 -7.08 -10.37
N LEU A 21 -5.93 -6.19 -10.84
CA LEU A 21 -5.56 -4.98 -10.11
C LEU A 21 -6.80 -4.08 -9.88
N ASP A 22 -7.67 -3.94 -10.89
CA ASP A 22 -8.90 -3.14 -10.81
C ASP A 22 -9.93 -3.71 -9.82
N GLU A 23 -10.04 -5.04 -9.73
CA GLU A 23 -10.91 -5.69 -8.75
C GLU A 23 -10.38 -5.49 -7.33
N ALA A 24 -9.08 -5.67 -7.12
CA ALA A 24 -8.44 -5.40 -5.83
C ALA A 24 -8.60 -3.92 -5.43
N ALA A 25 -8.42 -3.00 -6.38
CA ALA A 25 -8.64 -1.57 -6.20
C ALA A 25 -10.07 -1.25 -5.76
N ARG A 26 -11.07 -1.81 -6.46
CA ARG A 26 -12.49 -1.64 -6.11
C ARG A 26 -12.84 -2.17 -4.73
N LEU A 27 -12.28 -3.33 -4.34
CA LEU A 27 -12.57 -3.98 -3.06
C LEU A 27 -11.89 -3.27 -1.88
N THR A 28 -10.69 -2.73 -2.09
CA THR A 28 -9.92 -2.02 -1.07
C THR A 28 -10.23 -0.52 -1.03
N LYS A 29 -10.90 0.01 -2.06
CA LYS A 29 -11.09 1.45 -2.31
C LYS A 29 -9.77 2.22 -2.49
N ILE A 30 -8.72 1.53 -2.93
CA ILE A 30 -7.42 2.11 -3.27
C ILE A 30 -7.37 2.27 -4.79
N ARG A 31 -6.84 3.38 -5.30
CA ARG A 31 -6.71 3.58 -6.75
C ARG A 31 -5.81 2.49 -7.37
N PRO A 32 -6.13 1.95 -8.56
CA PRO A 32 -5.30 0.93 -9.21
C PRO A 32 -3.83 1.33 -9.32
N SER A 33 -3.54 2.59 -9.68
CA SER A 33 -2.16 3.10 -9.76
C SER A 33 -1.38 2.97 -8.46
N ARG A 34 -2.01 3.25 -7.31
CA ARG A 34 -1.38 3.10 -6.00
C ARG A 34 -1.08 1.63 -5.66
N LEU A 35 -1.97 0.71 -6.03
CA LEU A 35 -1.71 -0.72 -5.86
C LEU A 35 -0.57 -1.20 -6.77
N ALA A 36 -0.51 -0.73 -8.02
CA ALA A 36 0.58 -1.06 -8.94
C ALA A 36 1.94 -0.55 -8.40
N GLU A 37 1.99 0.68 -7.91
CA GLU A 37 3.19 1.26 -7.31
C GLU A 37 3.65 0.47 -6.07
N ILE A 38 2.71 0.08 -5.20
CA ILE A 38 3.01 -0.80 -4.05
C ILE A 38 3.54 -2.16 -4.51
N GLU A 39 2.91 -2.79 -5.51
CA GLU A 39 3.35 -4.08 -6.05
C GLU A 39 4.73 -3.99 -6.74
N ALA A 40 5.11 -2.80 -7.22
CA ALA A 40 6.40 -2.51 -7.81
C ALA A 40 7.47 -2.04 -6.80
N ASP A 41 7.14 -1.98 -5.50
CA ASP A 41 7.98 -1.36 -4.46
C ASP A 41 8.36 0.11 -4.79
N ASP A 42 7.57 0.80 -5.64
CA ASP A 42 7.79 2.18 -6.04
C ASP A 42 7.06 3.16 -5.11
N PHE A 43 7.76 3.59 -4.06
CA PHE A 43 7.25 4.60 -3.13
C PHE A 43 7.63 6.04 -3.51
N SER A 44 8.26 6.26 -4.67
CA SER A 44 8.74 7.59 -5.09
C SER A 44 7.63 8.62 -5.29
N GLN A 45 6.42 8.14 -5.62
CA GLN A 45 5.24 8.97 -5.88
C GLN A 45 4.34 9.15 -4.65
N PHE A 46 4.74 8.64 -3.48
CA PHE A 46 4.00 8.82 -2.24
C PHE A 46 4.45 10.12 -1.56
N PRO A 47 3.51 10.99 -1.14
CA PRO A 47 3.83 12.22 -0.41
C PRO A 47 4.66 11.98 0.86
N SER A 48 4.47 10.82 1.50
CA SER A 48 5.27 10.38 2.63
C SER A 48 5.20 8.87 2.81
N LEU A 49 6.19 8.32 3.53
CA LEU A 49 6.21 6.91 3.94
C LEU A 49 5.06 6.59 4.91
N ALA A 50 4.67 7.52 5.77
CA ALA A 50 3.49 7.35 6.64
C ALA A 50 2.19 7.18 5.83
N TYR A 51 2.08 7.89 4.69
CA TYR A 51 0.95 7.73 3.77
C TYR A 51 0.96 6.36 3.10
N ALA A 52 2.12 5.88 2.64
CA ALA A 52 2.28 4.53 2.10
C ALA A 52 1.90 3.44 3.11
N LYS A 53 2.31 3.61 4.39
CA LYS A 53 2.02 2.67 5.49
C LYS A 53 0.53 2.36 5.62
N GLY A 54 -0.34 3.37 5.48
CA GLY A 54 -1.78 3.17 5.53
C GLY A 54 -2.29 2.19 4.47
N PHE A 55 -1.81 2.32 3.24
CA PHE A 55 -2.19 1.40 2.16
C PHE A 55 -1.60 0.01 2.32
N LEU A 56 -0.37 -0.10 2.81
CA LEU A 56 0.25 -1.40 3.10
C LEU A 56 -0.56 -2.17 4.14
N LEU A 57 -1.07 -1.50 5.18
CA LEU A 57 -1.94 -2.12 6.18
C LEU A 57 -3.28 -2.57 5.59
N ILE A 58 -3.94 -1.73 4.79
CA ILE A 58 -5.22 -2.06 4.15
C ILE A 58 -5.04 -3.25 3.19
N TYR A 59 -4.01 -3.20 2.35
CA TYR A 59 -3.77 -4.21 1.32
C TYR A 59 -3.23 -5.52 1.91
N GLY A 60 -2.36 -5.43 2.92
CA GLY A 60 -1.90 -6.55 3.77
C GLY A 60 -3.07 -7.31 4.36
N LYS A 61 -3.95 -6.60 5.06
CA LYS A 61 -5.16 -7.21 5.63
C LYS A 61 -6.06 -7.80 4.56
N PHE A 62 -6.23 -7.13 3.43
CA PHE A 62 -7.07 -7.62 2.34
C PHE A 62 -6.52 -8.92 1.74
N LEU A 63 -5.22 -9.00 1.49
CA LEU A 63 -4.55 -10.14 0.84
C LEU A 63 -4.05 -11.22 1.81
N ASP A 64 -4.19 -11.01 3.12
CA ASP A 64 -3.62 -11.88 4.17
C ASP A 64 -2.09 -11.97 4.07
N VAL A 65 -1.46 -10.82 3.81
CA VAL A 65 -0.01 -10.65 3.78
C VAL A 65 0.42 -9.92 5.05
N ASP A 66 1.28 -10.53 5.84
CA ASP A 66 1.84 -9.91 7.03
C ASP A 66 2.86 -8.83 6.64
N VAL A 67 2.49 -7.58 6.94
CA VAL A 67 3.31 -6.40 6.69
C VAL A 67 4.09 -5.95 7.91
N SER A 68 3.85 -6.54 9.08
CA SER A 68 4.46 -6.11 10.36
C SER A 68 5.99 -5.99 10.32
N PRO A 69 6.75 -6.88 9.64
CA PRO A 69 8.22 -6.77 9.60
C PRO A 69 8.73 -5.57 8.80
N TYR A 70 7.86 -4.94 8.01
CA TYR A 70 8.21 -3.83 7.11
C TYR A 70 7.80 -2.48 7.69
N LEU A 71 6.93 -2.44 8.71
CA LEU A 71 6.35 -1.20 9.24
C LEU A 71 7.36 -0.29 9.93
N ASP A 72 8.43 -0.87 10.49
CA ASP A 72 9.49 -0.13 11.17
C ASP A 72 10.27 0.78 10.21
N VAL A 73 10.32 0.43 8.92
CA VAL A 73 10.92 1.27 7.87
C VAL A 73 10.10 2.54 7.61
N PHE A 74 8.81 2.52 7.93
CA PHE A 74 7.88 3.65 7.73
C PHE A 74 7.69 4.52 8.99
N GLU A 75 8.40 4.25 10.09
CA GLU A 75 8.30 4.96 11.38
C GLU A 75 9.10 6.28 11.45
N THR A 76 9.62 6.82 10.34
CA THR A 76 10.28 8.14 10.37
C THR A 76 9.24 9.25 10.64
N SER A 77 9.38 9.86 11.81
CA SER A 77 8.43 10.75 12.46
C SER A 77 8.47 12.19 11.94
N ARG A 78 7.31 12.78 11.60
CA ARG A 78 6.70 13.98 12.25
C ARG A 78 5.51 14.52 11.44
N GLU A 79 4.46 14.86 12.19
CA GLU A 79 3.30 15.67 11.83
C GLU A 79 2.43 15.17 10.67
N VAL A 80 1.38 14.43 11.04
CA VAL A 80 0.20 14.28 10.19
C VAL A 80 -0.51 15.65 10.16
N THR A 81 -0.22 16.48 9.15
CA THR A 81 -1.11 17.58 8.82
C THR A 81 -2.37 17.01 8.18
N VAL A 82 -3.51 17.58 8.54
CA VAL A 82 -4.86 17.13 8.19
C VAL A 82 -5.17 17.26 6.67
N ASP A 83 -4.21 17.70 5.86
CA ASP A 83 -4.36 17.89 4.40
C ASP A 83 -4.26 16.58 3.57
N GLY A 84 -3.83 15.46 4.16
CA GLY A 84 -3.64 14.20 3.43
C GLY A 84 -4.92 13.45 3.01
N TYR A 85 -6.10 13.90 3.46
CA TYR A 85 -7.39 13.26 3.18
C TYR A 85 -8.16 13.88 2.00
N SER A 86 -7.46 14.53 1.05
CA SER A 86 -8.11 15.15 -0.12
C SER A 86 -8.75 14.14 -1.10
N TYR A 87 -8.63 12.83 -0.86
CA TYR A 87 -9.28 11.79 -1.69
C TYR A 87 -10.61 11.26 -1.14
N LEU A 88 -11.16 11.89 -0.08
CA LEU A 88 -12.46 11.55 0.50
C LEU A 88 -13.52 12.64 0.30
N GLN A 89 -13.36 13.55 -0.65
CA GLN A 89 -14.44 14.47 -1.03
C GLN A 89 -15.02 14.06 -2.37
N ASP A 90 -16.31 13.72 -2.33
CA ASP A 90 -17.21 13.52 -3.46
C ASP A 90 -17.33 14.80 -4.33
#